data_AF-A0AAJ2AV23-F1
#
_entry.id   AF-A0AAJ2AV23-F1
#
_cell.length_a   1.000
_cell.length_b   1.000
_cell.length_c   1.000
_cell.angle_alpha   90.00
_cell.angle_beta   90.00
_cell.angle_gamma   90.00
#
_symmetry.space_group_name_H-M   'P 1'
#
loop_
_entity.id
_entity.type
_entity.pdbx_description
1 polymer ?
#
loop_
_entity_poly.entity_id
_entity_poly.type
_entity_poly.pdbx_seq_one_letter_code
_entity_poly.pdbx_strand_id
1 'polypeptide(L)'
;MPLSFRRRPELAGLNLRSRREVRRIAWHFAQRHGTLHAPAFVWILFVLMHVRYQLVPERREYLAITLVLFVVAVVNIRLHIAHYLKAARAVFDRIGSAFPVK
;
A
#
# COMPACT_ATOMS: atom_id res chain seq x y z
N MET A 1 9.11 -12.45 -21.13
CA MET A 1 9.54 -12.10 -19.76
C MET A 1 10.03 -10.65 -19.77
N PRO A 2 9.57 -9.74 -18.88
CA PRO A 2 10.06 -8.36 -18.91
C PRO A 2 11.47 -8.26 -18.32
N LEU A 3 12.29 -7.42 -18.97
CA LEU A 3 13.75 -7.28 -18.83
C LEU A 3 14.24 -6.50 -17.58
N SER A 4 13.34 -6.00 -16.73
CA SER A 4 13.70 -5.09 -15.63
C SER A 4 14.32 -5.74 -14.39
N PHE A 5 14.39 -7.08 -14.32
CA PHE A 5 14.92 -7.80 -13.15
C PHE A 5 16.39 -8.22 -13.25
N ARG A 6 17.10 -7.90 -14.35
CA ARG A 6 18.43 -8.45 -14.63
C ARG A 6 19.58 -7.81 -13.82
N ARG A 7 19.34 -6.70 -13.11
CA ARG A 7 20.37 -5.95 -12.35
C ARG A 7 20.02 -5.73 -10.87
N ARG A 8 19.59 -6.79 -10.18
CA ARG A 8 19.45 -6.76 -8.71
C ARG A 8 20.43 -7.77 -8.10
N PRO A 9 21.64 -7.34 -7.69
CA PRO A 9 22.66 -8.22 -7.11
C PRO A 9 22.16 -8.93 -5.84
N GLU A 10 21.21 -8.30 -5.16
CA GLU A 10 20.42 -8.79 -4.02
C GLU A 10 19.55 -10.04 -4.33
N LEU A 11 19.43 -10.44 -5.61
CA LEU A 11 18.75 -11.67 -6.05
C LEU A 11 19.72 -12.67 -6.72
N ALA A 12 21.03 -12.38 -6.72
CA ALA A 12 22.07 -13.27 -7.24
C ALA A 12 22.36 -14.36 -6.21
N GLY A 13 21.80 -15.56 -6.43
CA GLY A 13 21.89 -16.70 -5.49
C GLY A 13 20.55 -17.41 -5.26
N LEU A 14 19.42 -16.74 -5.55
CA LEU A 14 18.09 -17.35 -5.45
C LEU A 14 17.82 -18.28 -6.65
N ASN A 15 17.49 -19.54 -6.36
CA ASN A 15 17.03 -20.51 -7.35
C ASN A 15 15.75 -20.00 -8.07
N LEU A 16 15.50 -20.46 -9.29
CA LEU A 16 14.37 -20.04 -10.15
C LEU A 16 13.01 -20.13 -9.43
N ARG A 17 12.84 -21.13 -8.56
CA ARG A 17 11.65 -21.30 -7.71
C ARG A 17 11.50 -20.16 -6.70
N SER A 18 12.57 -19.85 -5.97
CA SER A 18 12.59 -18.77 -4.97
C SER A 18 12.35 -17.40 -5.60
N ARG A 19 12.85 -17.15 -6.81
CA ARG A 19 12.55 -15.91 -7.57
C ARG A 19 11.06 -15.77 -7.91
N ARG A 20 10.37 -16.86 -8.25
CA ARG A 20 8.92 -16.85 -8.52
C ARG A 20 8.12 -16.57 -7.25
N GLU A 21 8.54 -17.11 -6.11
CA GLU A 21 7.91 -16.83 -4.81
C GLU A 21 8.10 -15.38 -4.39
N VAL A 22 9.32 -14.83 -4.46
CA VAL A 22 9.56 -13.41 -4.16
C VAL A 22 8.71 -12.52 -5.05
N ARG A 23 8.61 -12.82 -6.35
CA ARG A 23 7.76 -12.05 -7.27
C ARG A 23 6.27 -12.16 -6.92
N ARG A 24 5.81 -13.33 -6.48
CA ARG A 24 4.42 -13.54 -6.04
C ARG A 24 4.13 -12.76 -4.75
N ILE A 25 5.06 -12.77 -3.79
CA ILE A 25 4.95 -11.99 -2.55
C ILE A 25 4.96 -10.49 -2.86
N ALA A 26 5.86 -10.03 -3.72
CA ALA A 26 5.92 -8.64 -4.16
C ALA A 26 4.65 -8.21 -4.89
N TRP A 27 4.08 -9.08 -5.73
CA TRP A 27 2.80 -8.82 -6.40
C TRP A 27 1.63 -8.73 -5.40
N HIS A 28 1.53 -9.66 -4.46
CA HIS A 28 0.52 -9.58 -3.39
C HIS A 28 0.71 -8.34 -2.52
N PHE A 29 1.95 -7.93 -2.28
CA PHE A 29 2.27 -6.71 -1.55
C PHE A 29 1.82 -5.48 -2.32
N ALA A 30 2.13 -5.39 -3.62
CA ALA A 30 1.71 -4.30 -4.49
C ALA A 30 0.19 -4.21 -4.64
N GLN A 31 -0.48 -5.36 -4.83
CA GLN A 31 -1.93 -5.43 -4.96
C GLN A 31 -2.65 -5.02 -3.66
N ARG A 32 -2.11 -5.40 -2.50
CA ARG A 32 -2.66 -4.96 -1.21
C ARG A 32 -2.25 -3.53 -0.83
N HIS A 33 -1.12 -3.01 -1.33
CA HIS A 33 -0.77 -1.60 -1.14
C HIS A 33 -1.55 -0.68 -2.08
N GLY A 34 -2.14 -1.21 -3.17
CA GLY A 34 -3.03 -0.45 -4.04
C GLY A 34 -4.23 0.17 -3.29
N THR A 35 -4.74 -0.49 -2.24
CA THR A 35 -5.87 0.02 -1.45
C THR A 35 -5.51 1.23 -0.58
N LEU A 36 -4.23 1.51 -0.33
CA LEU A 36 -3.80 2.77 0.30
C LEU A 36 -4.16 3.98 -0.57
N HIS A 37 -4.17 3.80 -1.89
CA HIS A 37 -4.47 4.86 -2.84
C HIS A 37 -5.97 5.03 -3.11
N ALA A 38 -6.83 4.13 -2.62
CA ALA A 38 -8.27 4.21 -2.85
C ALA A 38 -8.89 5.54 -2.37
N PRO A 39 -8.55 6.09 -1.18
CA PRO A 39 -9.03 7.41 -0.75
C PRO A 39 -8.58 8.54 -1.69
N ALA A 40 -7.35 8.48 -2.21
CA ALA A 40 -6.84 9.46 -3.17
C ALA A 40 -7.59 9.38 -4.50
N PHE A 41 -7.93 8.17 -4.97
CA PHE A 41 -8.73 7.99 -6.17
C PHE A 41 -10.14 8.55 -6.02
N VAL A 42 -10.80 8.28 -4.88
CA VAL A 42 -12.11 8.85 -4.56
C VAL A 42 -12.06 10.38 -4.51
N TRP A 43 -11.01 10.95 -3.91
CA TRP A 43 -10.80 12.40 -3.89
C TRP A 43 -10.63 12.99 -5.29
N ILE A 44 -9.84 12.37 -6.17
CA ILE A 44 -9.66 12.81 -7.56
C ILE A 44 -11.00 12.80 -8.31
N LEU A 45 -11.80 11.74 -8.18
CA LEU A 45 -13.12 11.66 -8.79
C LEU A 45 -14.05 12.75 -8.27
N PHE A 46 -14.04 13.00 -6.96
CA PHE A 46 -14.79 14.07 -6.34
C PHE A 46 -14.40 15.45 -6.92
N VAL A 47 -13.11 15.75 -7.01
CA VAL A 47 -12.61 16.99 -7.60
C VAL A 47 -13.02 17.13 -9.07
N LEU A 48 -12.86 16.07 -9.87
CA LEU A 48 -13.26 16.05 -11.28
C LEU A 48 -14.75 16.36 -11.45
N MET A 49 -15.61 15.69 -10.67
CA MET A 49 -17.05 15.95 -10.73
C MET A 49 -17.40 17.35 -10.23
N HIS A 50 -16.75 17.82 -9.17
CA HIS A 50 -16.98 19.15 -8.64
C HIS A 50 -16.60 20.24 -9.65
N VAL A 51 -15.47 20.10 -10.34
CA VAL A 51 -15.04 21.02 -11.41
C VAL A 51 -16.04 21.01 -12.57
N ARG A 52 -16.52 19.83 -13.00
CA ARG A 52 -17.39 19.69 -14.18
C ARG A 52 -18.84 20.11 -13.93
N TYR A 53 -19.36 19.85 -12.73
CA TYR A 53 -20.78 19.95 -12.41
C TYR A 53 -21.11 20.89 -11.26
N GLN A 54 -20.12 21.50 -10.61
CA GLN A 54 -20.32 22.39 -9.45
C GLN A 54 -21.15 21.72 -8.33
N LEU A 55 -20.86 20.45 -8.04
CA LEU A 55 -21.58 19.61 -7.07
C LEU A 55 -21.82 20.24 -5.70
N VAL A 56 -20.98 21.21 -5.31
CA VAL A 56 -20.98 21.80 -3.97
C VAL A 56 -20.83 23.31 -4.10
N PRO A 57 -21.92 24.10 -4.11
CA PRO A 57 -21.84 25.53 -4.38
C PRO A 57 -21.11 26.29 -3.26
N GLU A 58 -21.14 25.78 -2.02
CA GLU A 58 -20.51 26.43 -0.89
C GLU A 58 -19.07 25.95 -0.63
N ARG A 59 -18.15 26.91 -0.46
CA ARG A 59 -16.75 26.62 -0.10
C ARG A 59 -16.61 25.86 1.22
N ARG A 60 -17.51 26.11 2.19
CA ARG A 60 -17.46 25.45 3.51
C ARG A 60 -17.78 23.96 3.40
N GLU A 61 -18.79 23.61 2.62
CA GLU A 61 -19.17 22.22 2.36
C GLU A 61 -18.07 21.48 1.59
N TYR A 62 -17.47 22.11 0.58
CA TYR A 62 -16.35 21.53 -0.16
C TYR A 62 -15.15 21.24 0.74
N LEU A 63 -14.80 22.18 1.63
CA LEU A 63 -13.75 22.01 2.63
C LEU A 63 -14.08 20.88 3.62
N ALA A 64 -15.33 20.81 4.09
CA ALA A 64 -15.76 19.76 5.02
C ALA A 64 -15.65 18.37 4.38
N ILE A 65 -16.13 18.20 3.14
CA ILE A 65 -16.02 16.92 2.41
C ILE A 65 -14.56 16.55 2.18
N THR A 66 -13.73 17.51 1.76
CA THR A 66 -12.30 17.29 1.56
C THR A 66 -11.60 16.88 2.86
N LEU A 67 -11.95 17.51 3.98
CA LEU A 67 -11.39 17.19 5.29
C LEU A 67 -11.80 15.78 5.74
N VAL A 68 -13.06 15.39 5.54
CA VAL A 68 -13.53 14.02 5.83
C VAL A 68 -12.76 13.00 5.00
N LEU A 69 -12.61 13.22 3.69
CA LEU A 69 -11.82 12.35 2.83
C LEU A 69 -10.35 12.26 3.27
N PHE A 70 -9.77 13.37 3.70
CA PHE A 70 -8.41 13.40 4.24
C PHE A 70 -8.28 12.58 5.53
N VAL A 71 -9.21 12.72 6.49
CA VAL A 71 -9.22 11.92 7.72
C VAL A 71 -9.35 10.44 7.41
N VAL A 72 -10.26 10.06 6.50
CA VAL A 72 -10.41 8.67 6.04
C VAL A 72 -9.11 8.15 5.42
N ALA A 73 -8.42 8.96 4.61
CA ALA A 73 -7.14 8.59 4.03
C ALA A 73 -6.08 8.33 5.11
N VAL A 74 -5.95 9.23 6.09
CA VAL A 74 -5.00 9.09 7.21
C VAL A 74 -5.30 7.83 8.02
N VAL A 75 -6.57 7.57 8.34
CA VAL A 75 -6.98 6.37 9.08
C VAL A 75 -6.68 5.10 8.27
N ASN A 76 -7.00 5.07 6.98
CA ASN A 76 -6.69 3.93 6.10
C ASN A 76 -5.19 3.64 6.08
N ILE A 77 -4.36 4.67 5.94
CA ILE A 77 -2.90 4.55 5.97
C ILE A 77 -2.43 4.00 7.33
N ARG A 78 -2.92 4.55 8.44
CA ARG A 78 -2.54 4.10 9.79
C ARG A 78 -2.92 2.65 10.05
N LEU A 79 -4.14 2.25 9.69
CA LEU A 79 -4.61 0.87 9.86
C LEU A 79 -3.79 -0.10 9.01
N HIS A 80 -3.50 0.30 7.77
CA HIS A 80 -2.62 -0.48 6.89
C HIS A 80 -1.25 -0.67 7.53
N ILE A 81 -0.56 0.41 7.88
CA ILE A 81 0.77 0.34 8.52
C ILE A 81 0.73 -0.51 9.80
N ALA A 82 -0.26 -0.32 10.68
CA ALA A 82 -0.38 -1.07 11.91
C ALA A 82 -0.57 -2.58 11.67
N HIS A 83 -1.41 -2.95 10.70
CA HIS A 83 -1.64 -4.35 10.34
C HIS A 83 -0.37 -5.00 9.79
N TYR A 84 0.36 -4.30 8.92
CA TYR A 84 1.60 -4.81 8.31
C TYR A 84 2.77 -4.88 9.30
N LEU A 85 2.91 -3.89 10.19
CA LEU A 85 3.92 -3.93 11.25
C LEU A 85 3.69 -5.11 12.19
N LYS A 86 2.44 -5.38 12.57
CA LYS A 86 2.11 -6.52 13.44
C LYS A 86 2.41 -7.86 12.77
N ALA A 87 2.05 -8.01 11.50
CA ALA A 87 2.34 -9.23 10.74
C ALA A 87 3.84 -9.44 10.53
N ALA A 88 4.57 -8.38 10.17
CA ALA A 88 6.03 -8.43 10.00
C ALA A 88 6.73 -8.80 11.32
N ARG A 89 6.27 -8.22 12.44
CA ARG A 89 6.80 -8.54 13.77
C ARG A 89 6.54 -9.99 14.17
N ALA A 90 5.33 -10.51 13.93
CA ALA A 90 5.02 -11.92 14.21
C ALA A 90 5.87 -12.91 13.38
N VAL A 91 6.20 -12.56 12.13
CA VAL A 91 7.12 -13.35 11.30
C VAL A 91 8.55 -13.25 11.82
N PHE A 92 9.00 -12.05 12.18
CA PHE A 92 10.33 -11.83 12.78
C PHE A 92 10.50 -12.59 14.10
N ASP A 93 9.52 -12.53 14.99
CA ASP A 93 9.52 -13.24 16.29
C ASP A 93 9.56 -14.76 16.07
N ARG A 94 8.79 -15.30 15.10
CA ARG A 94 8.85 -16.72 14.74
C ARG A 94 10.22 -17.14 14.22
N ILE A 95 10.83 -16.36 13.33
CA ILE A 95 12.16 -16.68 12.78
C ILE A 95 13.23 -16.56 13.88
N GLY A 96 13.18 -15.52 14.71
CA GLY A 96 14.10 -15.32 15.84
C GLY A 96 13.99 -16.42 16.89
N SER A 97 12.79 -16.94 17.14
CA SER A 97 12.58 -18.08 18.05
C SER A 97 13.04 -19.42 17.48
N ALA A 98 13.03 -19.58 16.15
CA ALA A 98 13.46 -20.81 15.47
C ALA A 98 14.98 -20.89 15.27
N PHE A 99 15.67 -19.75 15.26
CA PHE A 99 17.13 -19.66 15.16
C PHE A 99 17.68 -18.78 16.29
N PRO A 100 17.73 -19.29 17.54
CA PRO A 100 18.41 -18.58 18.60
C PRO A 100 19.89 -18.43 18.22
N VAL A 101 20.31 -17.19 17.96
CA VAL A 101 21.73 -16.87 17.82
C VAL A 101 22.36 -17.12 19.19
N LYS A 102 23.24 -18.11 19.25
CA LYS A 102 24.08 -18.40 20.41
C LYS A 102 25.10 -17.29 20.61
#